data_AF-A0A1Q3CGR0-F1
#
_entry.id   AF-A0A1Q3CGR0-F1
#
_cell.length_a   1.000
_cell.length_b   1.000
_cell.length_c   1.000
_cell.angle_alpha   90.00
_cell.angle_beta   90.00
_cell.angle_gamma   90.00
#
_symmetry.space_group_name_H-M   'P 1'
#
loop_
_entity.id
_entity.type
_entity.pdbx_description
1 polymer ?
#
loop_
_entity_poly.entity_id
_entity_poly.type
_entity_poly.pdbx_seq_one_letter_code
_entity_poly.pdbx_strand_id
1 'polypeptide(L)'
;TLTQRLVTHAFMSHKVGLGAEHLGLHGAICVLLRWNTVVPHDTITWVPYVLPDAEASAQKEDLILWPPLVVIHNISMSNNNPVVKVVAIEGIEAFLRCKGFVGGKIKVCLGKPADQSIMVVKFLGTFTLLGMAERLHQYFAENNRERIEFERKTYNGKSNDKWEAGIQGDEVEQLPYGCVGVAEDLDRLDFHTKKYSVVKRKKEIQDLANAPVKLDDR
;
A
#
# COMPACT_ATOMS: atom_id res chain seq x y z
N THR A 1 12.58 -13.57 -18.52
CA THR A 1 11.15 -13.32 -18.80
C THR A 1 10.98 -12.11 -19.71
N LEU A 2 9.78 -11.84 -20.26
CA LEU A 2 9.52 -10.61 -21.05
C LEU A 2 9.88 -9.35 -20.25
N THR A 3 9.51 -9.31 -18.98
CA THR A 3 9.79 -8.18 -18.08
C THR A 3 11.28 -7.94 -17.88
N GLN A 4 12.07 -9.00 -17.70
CA GLN A 4 13.53 -8.87 -17.59
C GLN A 4 14.14 -8.26 -18.86
N ARG A 5 13.70 -8.67 -20.05
CA ARG A 5 14.17 -8.11 -21.32
C ARG A 5 13.85 -6.62 -21.43
N LEU A 6 12.66 -6.21 -20.97
CA LEU A 6 12.26 -4.79 -20.93
C LEU A 6 13.15 -3.98 -19.99
N VAL A 7 13.44 -4.50 -18.80
CA VAL A 7 14.29 -3.82 -17.81
C VAL A 7 15.73 -3.72 -18.30
N THR A 8 16.28 -4.79 -18.88
CA THR A 8 17.60 -4.74 -19.53
C THR A 8 17.62 -3.72 -20.66
N HIS A 9 16.59 -3.67 -21.51
CA HIS A 9 16.50 -2.66 -22.57
C HIS A 9 16.48 -1.24 -21.99
N ALA A 10 15.64 -0.99 -20.98
CA ALA A 10 15.54 0.32 -20.35
C ALA A 10 16.88 0.75 -19.73
N PHE A 11 17.58 -0.15 -19.03
CA PHE A 11 18.89 0.17 -18.47
C PHE A 11 19.97 0.41 -19.54
N MET A 12 20.04 -0.45 -20.56
CA MET A 12 21.11 -0.46 -21.57
C MET A 12 20.86 0.48 -22.76
N SER A 13 19.75 1.22 -22.77
CA SER A 13 19.39 2.01 -23.95
C SER A 13 20.27 3.26 -24.08
N HIS A 14 20.95 3.39 -25.23
CA HIS A 14 21.75 4.57 -25.58
C HIS A 14 20.94 5.64 -26.33
N LYS A 15 19.60 5.61 -26.25
CA LYS A 15 18.77 6.54 -27.00
C LYS A 15 18.93 7.97 -26.44
N VAL A 16 19.50 8.83 -27.27
CA VAL A 16 19.80 10.23 -26.92
C VAL A 16 18.53 10.95 -26.47
N GLY A 17 18.63 11.68 -25.36
CA GLY A 17 17.54 12.48 -24.81
C GLY A 17 16.46 11.68 -24.05
N LEU A 18 16.57 10.35 -23.94
CA LEU A 18 15.60 9.51 -23.22
C LEU A 18 16.20 8.73 -22.03
N GLY A 19 17.42 9.09 -21.64
CA GLY A 19 18.13 8.39 -20.56
C GLY A 19 17.39 8.43 -19.23
N ALA A 20 16.79 9.58 -18.88
CA ALA A 20 16.05 9.75 -17.63
C ALA A 20 14.76 8.90 -17.61
N GLU A 21 13.99 8.88 -18.70
CA GLU A 21 12.77 8.10 -18.81
C GLU A 21 13.05 6.59 -18.77
N HIS A 22 14.10 6.17 -19.47
CA HIS A 22 14.51 4.77 -19.48
C HIS A 22 15.01 4.31 -18.10
N LEU A 23 15.86 5.08 -17.43
CA LEU A 23 16.32 4.76 -16.08
C LEU A 23 15.18 4.84 -15.06
N GLY A 24 14.24 5.78 -15.24
CA GLY A 24 13.02 5.86 -14.44
C GLY A 24 12.15 4.61 -14.58
N LEU A 25 11.94 4.11 -15.81
CA LEU A 25 11.21 2.88 -16.07
C LEU A 25 11.92 1.65 -15.47
N HIS A 26 13.25 1.57 -15.63
CA HIS A 26 14.07 0.53 -15.01
C HIS A 26 13.89 0.51 -13.50
N GLY A 27 14.05 1.67 -12.83
CA GLY A 27 13.93 1.79 -11.39
C GLY A 27 12.53 1.42 -10.90
N ALA A 28 11.49 1.90 -11.58
CA ALA A 28 10.09 1.60 -11.24
C ALA A 28 9.79 0.10 -11.30
N ILE A 29 10.21 -0.58 -12.37
CA ILE A 29 9.99 -2.04 -12.49
C ILE A 29 10.80 -2.79 -11.43
N CYS A 30 12.05 -2.37 -11.15
CA CYS A 30 12.88 -3.00 -10.13
C CYS A 30 12.20 -2.98 -8.76
N VAL A 31 11.70 -1.81 -8.30
CA VAL A 31 10.97 -1.72 -7.02
C VAL A 31 9.75 -2.65 -6.99
N LEU A 32 8.94 -2.64 -8.05
CA LEU A 32 7.72 -3.46 -8.12
C LEU A 32 8.03 -4.98 -8.09
N LEU A 33 9.16 -5.39 -8.65
CA LEU A 33 9.57 -6.80 -8.70
C LEU A 33 10.52 -7.21 -7.57
N ARG A 34 10.72 -6.36 -6.55
CA ARG A 34 11.65 -6.60 -5.44
C ARG A 34 13.11 -6.77 -5.91
N TRP A 35 13.48 -6.10 -6.99
CA TRP A 35 14.86 -6.09 -7.50
C TRP A 35 15.61 -4.85 -7.05
N ASN A 36 16.92 -4.98 -6.88
CA ASN A 36 17.78 -3.87 -6.51
C ASN A 36 17.79 -2.80 -7.62
N THR A 37 17.56 -1.56 -7.20
CA THR A 37 17.58 -0.36 -8.05
C THR A 37 18.99 0.22 -8.17
N VAL A 38 19.89 -0.08 -7.24
CA VAL A 38 21.27 0.38 -7.25
C VAL A 38 22.07 -0.53 -8.17
N VAL A 39 22.56 0.05 -9.27
CA VAL A 39 23.40 -0.64 -10.25
C VAL A 39 24.77 0.02 -10.28
N PRO A 40 25.87 -0.73 -10.09
CA PRO A 40 27.23 -0.20 -10.18
C PRO A 40 27.51 0.47 -11.54
N HIS A 41 28.33 1.53 -11.54
CA HIS A 41 28.63 2.31 -12.75
C HIS A 41 29.43 1.52 -13.80
N ASP A 42 30.11 0.45 -13.40
CA ASP A 42 30.89 -0.47 -14.23
C ASP A 42 30.06 -1.65 -14.77
N THR A 43 28.75 -1.65 -14.55
CA THR A 43 27.86 -2.73 -15.02
C THR A 43 27.80 -2.77 -16.55
N ILE A 44 28.44 -3.79 -17.13
CA ILE A 44 28.41 -4.05 -18.58
C ILE A 44 27.10 -4.71 -19.00
N THR A 45 26.57 -5.62 -18.17
CA THR A 45 25.32 -6.33 -18.44
C THR A 45 24.47 -6.32 -17.18
N TRP A 46 23.29 -5.70 -17.25
CA TRP A 46 22.37 -5.70 -16.12
C TRP A 46 21.71 -7.07 -15.91
N VAL A 47 21.70 -7.53 -14.66
CA VAL A 47 21.01 -8.74 -14.20
C VAL A 47 20.15 -8.42 -12.97
N PRO A 48 18.95 -9.02 -12.84
CA PRO A 48 18.10 -8.80 -11.69
C PRO A 48 18.74 -9.39 -10.42
N TYR A 49 18.83 -8.58 -9.38
CA TYR A 49 19.20 -9.02 -8.03
C TYR A 49 17.99 -8.85 -7.12
N VAL A 50 17.46 -9.95 -6.57
CA VAL A 50 16.30 -9.92 -5.67
C VAL A 50 16.75 -9.44 -4.29
N LEU A 51 16.09 -8.41 -3.78
CA LEU A 51 16.33 -7.87 -2.45
C LEU A 51 15.74 -8.78 -1.35
N PRO A 52 16.29 -8.77 -0.13
CA PRO A 52 15.64 -9.33 1.04
C PRO A 52 14.23 -8.76 1.23
N ASP A 53 13.31 -9.56 1.75
CA ASP A 53 11.90 -9.17 1.86
C ASP A 53 11.68 -7.87 2.64
N ALA A 54 12.41 -7.65 3.73
CA ALA A 54 12.30 -6.43 4.53
C ALA A 54 12.67 -5.16 3.72
N GLU A 55 13.75 -5.22 2.94
CA GLU A 55 14.20 -4.10 2.10
C GLU A 55 13.23 -3.85 0.95
N ALA A 56 12.78 -4.93 0.30
CA ALA A 56 11.82 -4.85 -0.79
C ALA A 56 10.47 -4.29 -0.35
N SER A 57 9.97 -4.71 0.82
CA SER A 57 8.73 -4.18 1.40
C SER A 57 8.87 -2.71 1.76
N ALA A 58 9.97 -2.30 2.39
CA ALA A 58 10.22 -0.89 2.71
C ALA A 58 10.25 0.00 1.45
N GLN A 59 10.81 -0.48 0.33
CA GLN A 59 10.78 0.26 -0.94
C GLN A 59 9.36 0.38 -1.52
N LYS A 60 8.55 -0.67 -1.41
CA LYS A 60 7.17 -0.69 -1.90
C LYS A 60 6.23 0.17 -1.06
N GLU A 61 6.37 0.12 0.25
CA GLU A 61 5.57 0.90 1.21
C GLU A 61 5.89 2.39 1.18
N ASP A 62 7.06 2.78 0.66
CA ASP A 62 7.36 4.18 0.34
C ASP A 62 6.60 4.67 -0.91
N LEU A 63 6.21 3.77 -1.83
CA LEU A 63 5.45 4.10 -3.04
C LEU A 63 3.93 4.06 -2.76
N ILE A 64 3.42 5.15 -2.21
CA ILE A 64 2.01 5.30 -1.85
C ILE A 64 1.17 5.86 -3.00
N LEU A 65 -0.13 5.60 -2.94
CA LEU A 65 -1.12 6.27 -3.78
C LEU A 65 -1.45 7.66 -3.22
N TRP A 66 -1.55 8.63 -4.12
CA TRP A 66 -1.83 10.03 -3.81
C TRP A 66 -3.02 10.55 -4.65
N PRO A 67 -4.03 11.23 -4.07
CA PRO A 67 -4.23 11.53 -2.64
C PRO A 67 -4.20 10.30 -1.72
N PRO A 68 -3.80 10.46 -0.45
CA PRO A 68 -3.61 9.31 0.43
C PRO A 68 -4.91 8.54 0.63
N LEU A 69 -4.80 7.22 0.69
CA LEU A 69 -5.92 6.32 0.95
C LEU A 69 -5.46 5.14 1.79
N VAL A 70 -6.40 4.56 2.54
CA VAL A 70 -6.19 3.31 3.28
C VAL A 70 -7.10 2.26 2.66
N VAL A 71 -6.52 1.13 2.27
CA VAL A 71 -7.23 -0.05 1.78
C VAL A 71 -7.57 -0.92 2.98
N ILE A 72 -8.83 -1.32 3.07
CA ILE A 72 -9.39 -2.09 4.17
C ILE A 72 -9.97 -3.40 3.61
N HIS A 73 -9.48 -4.54 4.11
CA HIS A 73 -10.02 -5.86 3.81
C HIS A 73 -11.13 -6.20 4.79
N ASN A 74 -12.33 -6.31 4.26
CA ASN A 74 -13.60 -6.53 4.95
C ASN A 74 -14.02 -8.01 4.89
N ILE A 75 -13.08 -8.92 5.16
CA ILE A 75 -13.34 -10.37 5.18
C ILE A 75 -13.01 -10.88 6.57
N SER A 76 -13.99 -11.49 7.24
CA SER A 76 -13.76 -12.34 8.41
C SER A 76 -13.64 -13.79 7.93
N MET A 77 -12.51 -14.43 8.25
CA MET A 77 -12.31 -15.87 8.01
C MET A 77 -12.57 -16.60 9.33
N SER A 78 -13.80 -17.06 9.55
CA SER A 78 -14.08 -18.03 10.61
C SER A 78 -13.78 -19.45 10.11
N ASN A 79 -13.17 -20.28 10.95
CA ASN A 79 -12.63 -21.59 10.56
C ASN A 79 -13.71 -22.58 10.09
N ASN A 80 -14.99 -22.33 10.41
CA ASN A 80 -16.09 -23.26 10.15
C ASN A 80 -17.02 -22.86 9.01
N ASN A 81 -16.96 -21.61 8.54
CA ASN A 81 -17.62 -21.15 7.31
C ASN A 81 -16.96 -19.83 6.86
N PRO A 82 -16.61 -19.67 5.57
CA PRO A 82 -16.22 -18.36 5.02
C PRO A 82 -17.48 -17.50 4.86
N VAL A 83 -18.16 -17.19 5.97
CA VAL A 83 -19.21 -16.18 5.96
C VAL A 83 -18.50 -14.85 5.82
N VAL A 84 -18.49 -14.33 4.59
CA VAL A 84 -18.09 -12.96 4.29
C VAL A 84 -19.02 -12.05 5.07
N LYS A 85 -18.62 -11.65 6.27
CA LYS A 85 -19.33 -10.63 7.03
C LYS A 85 -18.95 -9.28 6.41
N VAL A 86 -19.70 -8.88 5.39
CA VAL A 86 -19.58 -7.56 4.78
C VAL A 86 -19.97 -6.54 5.86
N VAL A 87 -19.00 -5.91 6.51
CA VAL A 87 -19.27 -4.71 7.30
C VAL A 87 -19.79 -3.66 6.33
N ALA A 88 -20.98 -3.11 6.57
CA ALA A 88 -21.53 -2.06 5.73
C ALA A 88 -20.67 -0.79 5.83
N ILE A 89 -20.79 0.11 4.84
CA ILE A 89 -20.00 1.36 4.81
C ILE A 89 -20.20 2.14 6.11
N GLU A 90 -21.43 2.17 6.61
CA GLU A 90 -21.84 2.85 7.84
C GLU A 90 -21.13 2.27 9.07
N GLY A 91 -20.82 0.97 9.07
CA GLY A 91 -20.08 0.31 10.14
C GLY A 91 -18.61 0.77 10.17
N ILE A 92 -17.98 0.88 9.01
CA ILE A 92 -16.62 1.43 8.90
C ILE A 92 -16.58 2.91 9.26
N GLU A 93 -17.56 3.71 8.81
CA GLU A 93 -17.67 5.11 9.19
C GLU A 93 -17.86 5.30 10.70
N ALA A 94 -18.68 4.46 11.33
CA ALA A 94 -18.86 4.47 12.78
C ALA A 94 -17.56 4.09 13.51
N PHE A 95 -16.86 3.05 13.04
CA PHE A 95 -15.55 2.65 13.58
C PHE A 95 -14.53 3.80 13.49
N LEU A 96 -14.40 4.43 12.31
CA LEU A 96 -13.50 5.56 12.09
C LEU A 96 -13.83 6.72 13.03
N ARG A 97 -15.11 7.06 13.17
CA ARG A 97 -15.57 8.11 14.09
C ARG A 97 -15.21 7.80 15.55
N CYS A 98 -15.44 6.57 16.00
CA CYS A 98 -15.08 6.13 17.36
C CYS A 98 -13.58 6.21 17.63
N LYS A 99 -12.73 6.05 16.60
CA LYS A 99 -11.27 6.17 16.70
C LYS A 99 -10.76 7.60 16.49
N GLY A 100 -11.66 8.58 16.34
CA GLY A 100 -11.31 9.99 16.19
C GLY A 100 -10.98 10.41 14.76
N PHE A 101 -11.23 9.55 13.76
CA PHE A 101 -11.17 9.92 12.35
C PHE A 101 -12.51 10.51 11.93
N VAL A 102 -12.69 11.81 12.20
CA VAL A 102 -13.97 12.51 12.01
C VAL A 102 -13.81 13.67 11.03
N GLY A 103 -14.78 13.86 10.12
CA GLY A 103 -14.95 15.09 9.34
C GLY A 103 -15.07 14.88 7.82
N GLY A 104 -15.60 15.89 7.11
CA GLY A 104 -15.85 15.88 5.65
C GLY A 104 -14.60 15.84 4.75
N LYS A 105 -13.45 15.50 5.31
CA LYS A 105 -12.16 15.34 4.64
C LYS A 105 -11.80 13.88 4.37
N ILE A 106 -12.61 12.95 4.88
CA ILE A 106 -12.47 11.51 4.73
C ILE A 106 -13.72 10.97 4.03
N LYS A 107 -13.55 10.09 3.05
CA LYS A 107 -14.67 9.41 2.37
C LYS A 107 -14.43 7.90 2.34
N VAL A 108 -15.41 7.14 2.83
CA VAL A 108 -15.41 5.68 2.74
C VAL A 108 -16.18 5.26 1.49
N CYS A 109 -15.65 4.31 0.73
CA CYS A 109 -16.38 3.67 -0.36
C CYS A 109 -15.91 2.24 -0.57
N LEU A 110 -16.64 1.49 -1.39
CA LEU A 110 -16.17 0.21 -1.89
C LEU A 110 -14.96 0.42 -2.82
N GLY A 111 -14.09 -0.59 -2.88
CA GLY A 111 -13.06 -0.71 -3.90
C GLY A 111 -13.67 -1.06 -5.25
N LYS A 112 -13.23 -2.16 -5.85
CA LYS A 112 -13.74 -2.60 -7.15
C LYS A 112 -15.23 -2.96 -7.08
N PRO A 113 -16.08 -2.53 -8.03
CA PRO A 113 -17.54 -2.76 -7.95
C PRO A 113 -17.99 -4.22 -7.85
N ALA A 114 -17.22 -5.15 -8.41
CA ALA A 114 -17.50 -6.58 -8.36
C ALA A 114 -16.93 -7.27 -7.10
N ASP A 115 -16.26 -6.51 -6.22
CA ASP A 115 -15.57 -7.01 -5.04
C ASP A 115 -15.99 -6.20 -3.81
N GLN A 116 -16.93 -6.74 -3.04
CA GLN A 116 -17.40 -6.13 -1.79
C GLN A 116 -16.45 -6.37 -0.60
N SER A 117 -15.37 -7.13 -0.82
CA SER A 117 -14.42 -7.47 0.22
C SER A 117 -13.40 -6.37 0.50
N ILE A 118 -13.31 -5.37 -0.39
CA ILE A 118 -12.40 -4.24 -0.24
C ILE A 118 -13.20 -2.96 -0.01
N MET A 119 -12.83 -2.26 1.05
CA MET A 119 -13.23 -0.89 1.32
C MET A 119 -12.02 0.04 1.21
N VAL A 120 -12.28 1.29 0.85
CA VAL A 120 -11.26 2.32 0.67
C VAL A 120 -11.66 3.54 1.46
N VAL A 121 -10.75 3.99 2.32
CA VAL A 121 -10.87 5.26 3.06
C VAL A 121 -9.99 6.28 2.36
N LYS A 122 -10.61 7.27 1.73
CA LYS A 122 -9.94 8.31 0.94
C LYS A 122 -9.71 9.55 1.79
N PHE A 123 -8.53 10.14 1.64
CA PHE A 123 -8.13 11.38 2.30
C PHE A 123 -7.82 12.44 1.22
N LEU A 124 -8.05 13.73 1.49
CA LEU A 124 -7.60 14.77 0.58
C LEU A 124 -6.06 14.85 0.56
N GLY A 125 -5.50 15.30 -0.55
CA GLY A 125 -4.04 15.37 -0.77
C GLY A 125 -3.38 16.50 0.00
N THR A 126 -3.30 16.39 1.32
CA THR A 126 -2.61 17.35 2.20
C THR A 126 -1.71 16.59 3.19
N PHE A 127 -0.63 17.21 3.65
CA PHE A 127 0.31 16.58 4.60
C PHE A 127 -0.40 16.14 5.91
N THR A 128 -1.30 16.98 6.42
CA THR A 128 -2.07 16.65 7.63
C THR A 128 -2.91 15.38 7.46
N LEU A 129 -3.55 15.21 6.31
CA LEU A 129 -4.41 14.06 6.08
C LEU A 129 -3.61 12.81 5.67
N LEU A 130 -2.40 12.96 5.11
CA LEU A 130 -1.44 11.86 5.02
C LEU A 130 -1.09 11.34 6.43
N GLY A 131 -0.78 12.23 7.37
CA GLY A 131 -0.51 11.84 8.76
C GLY A 131 -1.70 11.13 9.43
N MET A 132 -2.94 11.49 9.09
CA MET A 132 -4.11 10.74 9.55
C MET A 132 -4.22 9.35 8.90
N ALA A 133 -3.92 9.22 7.61
CA ALA A 133 -3.89 7.92 6.94
C ALA A 133 -2.82 6.99 7.55
N GLU A 134 -1.64 7.54 7.85
CA GLU A 134 -0.56 6.84 8.55
C GLU A 134 -0.97 6.42 9.96
N ARG A 135 -1.63 7.31 10.72
CA ARG A 135 -2.17 6.97 12.04
C ARG A 135 -3.21 5.84 11.98
N LEU A 136 -4.04 5.82 10.94
CA LEU A 136 -5.01 4.73 10.74
C LEU A 136 -4.31 3.41 10.39
N HIS A 137 -3.27 3.45 9.55
CA HIS A 137 -2.44 2.29 9.26
C HIS A 137 -1.72 1.77 10.51
N GLN A 138 -1.12 2.65 11.31
CA GLN A 138 -0.46 2.32 12.57
C GLN A 138 -1.44 1.66 13.57
N TYR A 139 -2.69 2.13 13.59
CA TYR A 139 -3.73 1.47 14.38
C TYR A 139 -3.92 0.01 13.95
N PHE A 140 -3.96 -0.29 12.65
CA PHE A 140 -4.04 -1.69 12.18
C PHE A 140 -2.76 -2.49 12.50
N ALA A 141 -1.59 -1.85 12.42
CA ALA A 141 -0.30 -2.42 12.78
C ALA A 141 -0.26 -2.94 14.22
N GLU A 142 -0.56 -2.06 15.18
CA GLU A 142 -0.55 -2.35 16.62
C GLU A 142 -1.54 -3.45 17.01
N ASN A 143 -2.54 -3.71 16.18
CA ASN A 143 -3.54 -4.75 16.40
C ASN A 143 -3.24 -6.05 15.64
N ASN A 144 -2.06 -6.20 15.03
CA ASN A 144 -1.65 -7.33 14.17
C ASN A 144 -2.62 -7.56 12.99
N ARG A 145 -3.06 -6.48 12.34
CA ARG A 145 -4.03 -6.49 11.22
C ARG A 145 -3.52 -5.84 9.95
N GLU A 146 -2.23 -5.96 9.70
CA GLU A 146 -1.60 -5.44 8.49
C GLU A 146 -1.77 -6.38 7.29
N ARG A 147 -1.33 -5.88 6.12
CA ARG A 147 -1.27 -6.64 4.86
C ARG A 147 -0.62 -8.00 5.02
N ILE A 148 0.52 -8.07 5.71
CA ILE A 148 1.29 -9.31 5.87
C ILE A 148 0.49 -10.36 6.64
N GLU A 149 -0.23 -9.97 7.70
CA GLU A 149 -1.06 -10.89 8.47
C GLU A 149 -2.30 -11.36 7.69
N PHE A 150 -2.90 -10.47 6.90
CA PHE A 150 -3.99 -10.84 6.00
C PHE A 150 -3.52 -11.83 4.91
N GLU A 151 -2.40 -11.54 4.25
CA GLU A 151 -1.80 -12.42 3.24
C GLU A 151 -1.42 -13.77 3.85
N ARG A 152 -0.74 -13.79 5.01
CA ARG A 152 -0.38 -15.03 5.72
C ARG A 152 -1.60 -15.90 6.02
N LYS A 153 -2.69 -15.32 6.53
CA LYS A 153 -3.94 -16.07 6.81
C LYS A 153 -4.63 -16.58 5.53
N THR A 154 -4.51 -15.85 4.43
CA THR A 154 -5.13 -16.21 3.14
C THR A 154 -4.34 -17.29 2.41
N TYR A 155 -3.00 -17.26 2.48
CA TYR A 155 -2.12 -18.24 1.84
C TYR A 155 -1.89 -19.51 2.69
N ASN A 156 -1.84 -19.41 4.02
CA ASN A 156 -1.65 -20.56 4.93
C ASN A 156 -2.94 -21.36 5.22
N GLY A 157 -4.08 -21.02 4.62
CA GLY A 157 -5.28 -21.88 4.63
C GLY A 157 -5.09 -23.27 4.00
N LYS A 158 -3.86 -23.63 3.60
CA LYS A 158 -3.43 -24.95 3.10
C LYS A 158 -2.29 -25.62 3.88
N SER A 159 -1.69 -25.01 4.91
CA SER A 159 -0.71 -25.72 5.75
C SER A 159 -1.30 -26.08 7.11
N ASN A 160 -1.11 -27.35 7.47
CA ASN A 160 -1.73 -28.01 8.60
C ASN A 160 -0.92 -27.76 9.89
N ASP A 161 -0.66 -26.49 10.21
CA ASP A 161 0.16 -26.13 11.37
C ASP A 161 -0.72 -25.69 12.53
N LYS A 162 -1.03 -26.69 13.35
CA LYS A 162 -1.69 -26.62 14.65
C LYS A 162 -0.88 -25.75 15.61
N TRP A 163 -1.39 -24.57 16.00
CA TRP A 163 -1.02 -23.97 17.29
C TRP A 163 -2.12 -23.12 17.94
N GLU A 164 -2.31 -23.51 19.20
CA GLU A 164 -2.85 -22.86 20.40
C GLU A 164 -3.94 -21.79 20.29
N ALA A 165 -5.16 -22.26 20.59
CA ALA A 165 -6.25 -21.47 21.11
C ALA A 165 -5.87 -20.83 22.46
N GLY A 166 -5.72 -19.50 22.43
CA GLY A 166 -5.73 -18.59 23.58
C GLY A 166 -5.61 -17.19 22.99
N ILE A 167 -6.63 -16.33 23.02
CA ILE A 167 -7.39 -15.87 24.17
C ILE A 167 -8.83 -15.56 23.71
N GLN A 168 -9.78 -15.99 24.53
CA GLN A 168 -11.20 -15.66 24.47
C GLN A 168 -11.40 -14.15 24.62
N GLY A 169 -12.06 -13.53 23.63
CA GLY A 169 -12.40 -12.11 23.64
C GLY A 169 -13.46 -11.83 22.57
N ASP A 170 -14.72 -12.04 22.94
CA ASP A 170 -15.95 -12.10 22.12
C ASP A 170 -16.36 -10.79 21.40
N GLU A 171 -15.44 -9.82 21.25
CA GLU A 171 -15.69 -8.56 20.53
C GLU A 171 -14.59 -8.21 19.50
N VAL A 172 -13.45 -8.92 19.53
CA VAL A 172 -12.25 -8.53 18.76
C VAL A 172 -12.24 -9.11 17.34
N GLU A 173 -13.06 -10.11 17.04
CA GLU A 173 -13.08 -10.78 15.71
C GLU A 173 -13.67 -9.95 14.55
N GLN A 174 -14.21 -8.75 14.81
CA GLN A 174 -15.01 -8.02 13.80
C GLN A 174 -14.30 -6.82 13.15
N LEU A 175 -13.06 -6.51 13.53
CA LEU A 175 -12.32 -5.38 12.96
C LEU A 175 -11.64 -5.73 11.64
N PRO A 176 -11.73 -4.90 10.60
CA PRO A 176 -11.13 -5.22 9.31
C PRO A 176 -9.59 -5.06 9.35
N TYR A 177 -8.90 -5.62 8.35
CA TYR A 177 -7.45 -5.43 8.14
C TYR A 177 -7.24 -4.18 7.28
N GLY A 178 -6.16 -3.44 7.47
CA GLY A 178 -5.94 -2.23 6.67
C GLY A 178 -4.51 -1.74 6.59
N CYS A 179 -4.18 -1.10 5.46
CA CYS A 179 -2.87 -0.49 5.21
C CYS A 179 -2.99 0.72 4.30
N VAL A 180 -1.99 1.62 4.33
CA VAL A 180 -1.90 2.70 3.33
C VAL A 180 -1.82 2.08 1.94
N GLY A 181 -2.60 2.62 0.99
CA GLY A 181 -2.63 2.13 -0.38
C GLY A 181 -1.30 2.36 -1.08
N VAL A 182 -0.77 1.30 -1.68
CA VAL A 182 0.46 1.32 -2.48
C VAL A 182 0.15 1.03 -3.94
N ALA A 183 1.17 1.10 -4.81
CA ALA A 183 1.02 0.84 -6.24
C ALA A 183 0.33 -0.51 -6.56
N GLU A 184 0.55 -1.54 -5.74
CA GLU A 184 -0.06 -2.86 -5.90
C GLU A 184 -1.57 -2.90 -5.68
N ASP A 185 -2.15 -1.91 -5.00
CA ASP A 185 -3.60 -1.88 -4.76
C ASP A 185 -4.39 -1.25 -5.90
N LEU A 186 -3.72 -0.69 -6.92
CA LEU A 186 -4.37 0.03 -8.03
C LEU A 186 -5.42 -0.79 -8.78
N ASP A 187 -5.31 -2.12 -8.78
CA ASP A 187 -6.27 -3.04 -9.41
C ASP A 187 -7.48 -3.37 -8.51
N ARG A 188 -7.37 -3.10 -7.20
CA ARG A 188 -8.42 -3.27 -6.18
C ARG A 188 -9.35 -2.07 -6.06
N LEU A 189 -8.98 -0.92 -6.63
CA LEU A 189 -9.74 0.33 -6.51
C LEU A 189 -10.86 0.44 -7.55
N ASP A 190 -11.88 1.23 -7.24
CA ASP A 190 -12.87 1.65 -8.24
C ASP A 190 -12.22 2.52 -9.33
N PHE A 191 -12.87 2.56 -10.51
CA PHE A 191 -12.35 3.28 -11.68
C PHE A 191 -12.07 4.76 -11.42
N HIS A 192 -12.93 5.44 -10.65
CA HIS A 192 -12.76 6.86 -10.36
C HIS A 192 -11.53 7.07 -9.49
N THR A 193 -11.37 6.31 -8.41
CA THR A 193 -10.19 6.40 -7.54
C THR A 193 -8.92 6.11 -8.31
N LYS A 194 -8.91 5.03 -9.09
CA LYS A 194 -7.76 4.66 -9.92
C LYS A 194 -7.37 5.77 -10.89
N LYS A 195 -8.34 6.39 -11.55
CA LYS A 195 -8.11 7.45 -12.54
C LYS A 195 -7.46 8.71 -11.94
N TYR A 196 -7.79 9.05 -10.69
CA TYR A 196 -7.29 10.27 -10.03
C TYR A 196 -6.17 10.01 -9.02
N SER A 197 -5.74 8.76 -8.85
CA SER A 197 -4.61 8.41 -7.99
C SER A 197 -3.32 8.39 -8.80
N VAL A 198 -2.25 8.92 -8.22
CA VAL A 198 -0.89 8.82 -8.76
C VAL A 198 0.01 8.17 -7.72
N VAL A 199 1.04 7.46 -8.16
CA VAL A 199 2.04 6.89 -7.25
C VAL A 199 3.05 7.98 -6.90
N LYS A 200 3.34 8.16 -5.60
CA LYS A 200 4.35 9.10 -5.10
C LYS A 200 5.22 8.45 -4.03
N ARG A 201 6.45 8.95 -3.86
CA ARG A 201 7.28 8.58 -2.71
C ARG A 201 6.84 9.32 -1.46
N LYS A 202 6.55 8.56 -0.41
CA LYS A 202 6.10 9.05 0.89
C LYS A 202 7.19 9.88 1.55
N LYS A 203 8.44 9.42 1.53
CA LYS A 203 9.61 10.16 2.04
C LYS A 203 9.74 11.53 1.38
N GLU A 204 9.65 11.61 0.05
CA GLU A 204 9.73 12.89 -0.67
C GLU A 204 8.61 13.86 -0.24
N ILE A 205 7.39 13.36 -0.02
CA ILE A 205 6.27 14.17 0.49
C ILE A 205 6.56 14.67 1.91
N GLN A 206 7.12 13.82 2.77
CA GLN A 206 7.48 14.19 4.15
C GLN A 206 8.64 15.19 4.20
N ASP A 207 9.66 15.01 3.35
CA ASP A 207 10.80 15.93 3.23
C ASP A 207 10.33 17.32 2.82
N LEU A 208 9.39 17.40 1.86
CA LEU A 208 8.77 18.66 1.45
C LEU A 208 7.94 19.30 2.58
N ALA A 209 7.26 18.50 3.39
CA ALA A 209 6.49 19.01 4.53
C ALA A 209 7.38 19.58 5.65
N ASN A 210 8.59 19.03 5.80
CA ASN A 210 9.57 19.41 6.83
C ASN A 210 10.56 20.47 6.35
N ALA A 211 10.52 20.87 5.08
CA ALA A 211 11.44 21.86 4.53
C ALA A 211 11.23 23.22 5.23
N PRO A 212 12.30 23.89 5.69
CA PRO A 212 12.18 25.21 6.30
C PRO A 212 11.58 26.20 5.31
N VAL A 213 10.59 26.97 5.77
CA VAL A 213 10.03 28.06 4.98
C VAL A 213 11.14 29.08 4.76
N LYS A 214 11.53 29.33 3.50
CA LYS A 214 12.45 30.41 3.18
C LYS A 214 11.81 31.71 3.67
N LEU A 215 12.42 32.33 4.68
CA LEU A 215 12.14 33.71 5.00
C LEU A 215 12.77 34.52 3.87
N ASP A 216 11.94 35.01 2.94
CA ASP A 216 12.40 36.05 2.02
C ASP A 216 12.74 37.26 2.89
N ASP A 217 14.04 37.55 3.02
CA ASP A 217 14.55 38.78 3.60
C ASP A 217 13.99 39.94 2.78
N ARG A 218 13.15 40.75 3.44
CA ARG A 218 12.42 41.87 2.86
C ARG A 218 13.13 43.18 3.12
#